data_AF-A0A0C9WSB0-F1
#
_entry.id   AF-A0A0C9WSB0-F1
#
_cell.length_a   1.000
_cell.length_b   1.000
_cell.length_c   1.000
_cell.angle_alpha   90.00
_cell.angle_beta   90.00
_cell.angle_gamma   90.00
#
_symmetry.space_group_name_H-M   'P 1'
#
loop_
_entity.id
_entity.type
_entity.pdbx_description
1 polymer ?
#
loop_
_entity_poly.entity_id
_entity_poly.type
_entity_poly.pdbx_seq_one_letter_code
_entity_poly.pdbx_strand_id
1 'polypeptide(L)'
;MPRAITRETFIDLARAEATALTQESMYDEDVKLVPIPESFRKFGVARGYSVDFVLDPALLVAFLAKRGIVDEDQLSRDLLRDLKDTNNGTENLKIVPTSVYEDKRARVDAALETAPDNSFGSVKSLCSYINRELTMESESLVTSQNPQRSRLRLRKSRTVTRKKKTTRTRVVMQEKKRKVIHRGRA
;
A
#
# COMPACT_ATOMS: atom_id res chain seq x y z
N MET A 1 2.34 -10.07 36.19
CA MET A 1 3.18 -10.53 35.06
C MET A 1 2.99 -9.51 33.95
N PRO A 2 4.05 -8.96 33.36
CA PRO A 2 3.92 -8.12 32.18
C PRO A 2 3.27 -8.93 31.04
N ARG A 3 2.40 -8.28 30.26
CA ARG A 3 1.69 -8.93 29.16
C ARG A 3 2.41 -8.59 27.86
N ALA A 4 3.00 -9.62 27.25
CA ALA A 4 3.67 -9.50 25.98
C ALA A 4 2.71 -8.96 24.90
N ILE A 5 3.22 -8.03 24.09
CA ILE A 5 2.55 -7.51 22.91
C ILE A 5 2.73 -8.51 21.77
N THR A 6 1.63 -9.06 21.27
CA THR A 6 1.60 -9.99 20.14
C THR A 6 0.63 -9.49 19.07
N ARG A 7 0.58 -10.15 17.91
CA ARG A 7 -0.39 -9.82 16.86
C ARG A 7 -1.83 -9.86 17.41
N GLU A 8 -2.12 -10.85 18.22
CA GLU A 8 -3.43 -11.12 18.80
C GLU A 8 -3.84 -10.06 19.84
N THR A 9 -2.90 -9.33 20.45
CA THR A 9 -3.26 -8.28 21.43
C THR A 9 -3.97 -7.09 20.79
N PHE A 10 -3.79 -6.90 19.48
CA PHE A 10 -4.41 -5.83 18.70
C PHE A 10 -5.64 -6.28 17.89
N ILE A 11 -5.96 -7.58 17.88
CA ILE A 11 -7.09 -8.13 17.13
C ILE A 11 -8.25 -8.37 18.08
N ASP A 12 -9.39 -7.72 17.81
CA ASP A 12 -10.68 -8.06 18.41
C ASP A 12 -11.54 -8.74 17.34
N LEU A 13 -11.54 -10.09 17.32
CA LEU A 13 -12.21 -10.87 16.28
C LEU A 13 -13.71 -10.59 16.21
N ALA A 14 -14.37 -10.46 17.37
CA ALA A 14 -15.81 -10.20 17.43
C ALA A 14 -16.14 -8.80 16.90
N ARG A 15 -15.32 -7.80 17.24
CA ARG A 15 -15.47 -6.43 16.74
C ARG A 15 -15.07 -6.29 15.28
N ALA A 16 -14.05 -7.00 14.82
CA ALA A 16 -13.50 -6.86 13.48
C ALA A 16 -14.54 -7.23 12.40
N GLU A 17 -15.25 -8.35 12.57
CA GLU A 17 -16.29 -8.74 11.62
C GLU A 17 -17.46 -7.76 11.61
N ALA A 18 -17.99 -7.41 12.79
CA ALA A 18 -19.07 -6.44 12.91
C ALA A 18 -18.70 -5.09 12.27
N THR A 19 -17.48 -4.62 12.51
CA THR A 19 -16.97 -3.35 11.98
C THR A 19 -16.77 -3.41 10.47
N ALA A 20 -16.24 -4.50 9.94
CA ALA A 20 -16.09 -4.70 8.50
C ALA A 20 -17.44 -4.70 7.77
N LEU A 21 -18.48 -5.29 8.37
CA LEU A 21 -19.83 -5.35 7.81
C LEU A 21 -20.57 -4.00 7.80
N THR A 22 -20.15 -3.02 8.60
CA THR A 22 -20.71 -1.65 8.54
C THR A 22 -20.28 -0.86 7.30
N GLN A 23 -19.28 -1.36 6.57
CA GLN A 23 -18.77 -0.67 5.39
C GLN A 23 -19.76 -0.74 4.23
N GLU A 24 -19.53 0.13 3.25
CA GLU A 24 -20.31 0.14 2.02
C GLU A 24 -19.83 -0.92 1.03
N SER A 25 -18.54 -1.26 1.06
CA SER A 25 -17.88 -2.05 0.03
C SER A 25 -16.87 -3.06 0.54
N MET A 26 -16.65 -4.08 -0.29
CA MET A 26 -15.71 -5.19 -0.13
C MET A 26 -14.96 -5.47 -1.43
N TYR A 27 -13.97 -6.35 -1.39
CA TYR A 27 -13.32 -6.87 -2.59
C TYR A 27 -13.96 -8.20 -3.02
N ASP A 28 -14.26 -8.34 -4.30
CA ASP A 28 -14.68 -9.60 -4.91
C ASP A 28 -13.48 -10.49 -5.28
N GLU A 29 -13.75 -11.67 -5.86
CA GLU A 29 -12.73 -12.64 -6.30
C GLU A 29 -11.75 -12.09 -7.34
N ASP A 30 -12.17 -11.08 -8.12
CA ASP A 30 -11.35 -10.36 -9.09
C ASP A 30 -10.58 -9.17 -8.45
N VAL A 31 -10.65 -9.01 -7.13
CA VAL A 31 -10.06 -7.91 -6.36
C VAL A 31 -10.61 -6.54 -6.80
N LYS A 32 -11.88 -6.49 -7.18
CA LYS A 32 -12.61 -5.25 -7.49
C LYS A 32 -13.46 -4.84 -6.32
N LEU A 33 -13.55 -3.52 -6.12
CA LEU A 33 -14.38 -2.95 -5.07
C LEU A 33 -15.86 -3.04 -5.47
N VAL A 34 -16.64 -3.83 -4.73
CA VAL A 34 -18.07 -4.05 -4.95
C VAL A 34 -18.86 -3.74 -3.67
N PRO A 35 -20.15 -3.40 -3.76
CA PRO A 35 -20.99 -3.21 -2.58
C PRO A 35 -21.06 -4.49 -1.73
N ILE A 36 -21.10 -4.35 -0.41
CA ILE A 36 -21.29 -5.49 0.48
C ILE A 36 -22.72 -6.05 0.29
N PRO A 37 -22.88 -7.35 -0.03
CA PRO A 37 -24.19 -7.96 -0.16
C PRO A 37 -25.00 -7.87 1.15
N GLU A 38 -26.31 -7.68 1.05
CA GLU A 38 -27.19 -7.68 2.23
C GLU A 38 -27.11 -8.99 3.02
N SER A 39 -26.87 -10.11 2.34
CA SER A 39 -26.69 -11.42 2.99
C SER A 39 -25.53 -11.40 3.99
N PHE A 40 -24.44 -10.69 3.69
CA PHE A 40 -23.29 -10.63 4.59
C PHE A 40 -23.66 -9.84 5.85
N ARG A 41 -24.42 -8.76 5.71
CA ARG A 41 -24.89 -7.95 6.86
C ARG A 41 -25.87 -8.71 7.76
N LYS A 42 -26.65 -9.63 7.18
CA LYS A 42 -27.66 -10.41 7.90
C LYS A 42 -27.09 -11.68 8.53
N PHE A 43 -26.13 -12.33 7.86
CA PHE A 43 -25.68 -13.68 8.20
C PHE A 43 -24.18 -13.78 8.54
N GLY A 44 -23.43 -12.68 8.47
CA GLY A 44 -21.98 -12.67 8.63
C GLY A 44 -21.23 -12.86 7.31
N VAL A 45 -19.91 -12.83 7.37
CA VAL A 45 -19.05 -12.97 6.18
C VAL A 45 -19.21 -14.38 5.59
N ALA A 46 -19.49 -14.46 4.29
CA ALA A 46 -19.71 -15.75 3.64
C ALA A 46 -18.42 -16.57 3.50
N ARG A 47 -18.59 -17.89 3.36
CA ARG A 47 -17.48 -18.81 3.08
C ARG A 47 -16.77 -18.41 1.79
N GLY A 48 -15.44 -18.40 1.82
CA GLY A 48 -14.60 -17.94 0.71
C GLY A 48 -14.19 -16.47 0.84
N TYR A 49 -14.71 -15.76 1.84
CA TYR A 49 -14.29 -14.42 2.22
C TYR A 49 -13.76 -14.39 3.65
N SER A 50 -12.89 -13.43 3.91
CA SER A 50 -12.26 -13.19 5.21
C SER A 50 -12.24 -11.70 5.51
N VAL A 51 -12.20 -11.36 6.80
CA VAL A 51 -11.90 -9.99 7.24
C VAL A 51 -10.38 -9.84 7.31
N ASP A 52 -9.84 -8.94 6.50
CA ASP A 52 -8.43 -8.60 6.45
C ASP A 52 -8.18 -7.20 7.04
N PHE A 53 -6.97 -7.02 7.57
CA PHE A 53 -6.49 -5.75 8.10
C PHE A 53 -5.60 -5.06 7.07
N VAL A 54 -6.04 -3.96 6.46
CA VAL A 54 -5.26 -3.19 5.47
C VAL A 54 -3.80 -3.02 5.91
N LEU A 55 -3.58 -2.58 7.14
CA LEU A 55 -2.32 -2.66 7.86
C LEU A 55 -2.36 -3.83 8.86
N ASP A 56 -1.57 -4.87 8.59
CA ASP A 56 -1.52 -6.07 9.43
C ASP A 56 -0.96 -5.74 10.84
N PRO A 57 -1.62 -6.17 11.93
CA PRO A 57 -1.17 -5.89 13.30
C PRO A 57 0.22 -6.43 13.62
N ALA A 58 0.66 -7.50 12.94
CA ALA A 58 2.01 -8.04 13.11
C ALA A 58 3.09 -6.99 12.78
N LEU A 59 2.80 -6.07 11.85
CA LEU A 59 3.71 -4.98 11.48
C LEU A 59 3.82 -3.93 12.59
N LEU A 60 2.71 -3.64 13.26
CA LEU A 60 2.69 -2.76 14.42
C LEU A 60 3.50 -3.36 15.58
N VAL A 61 3.32 -4.65 15.84
CA VAL A 61 4.07 -5.40 16.87
C VAL A 61 5.56 -5.37 16.57
N ALA A 62 5.96 -5.70 15.34
CA ALA A 62 7.36 -5.68 14.92
C ALA A 62 7.97 -4.27 15.06
N PHE A 63 7.22 -3.23 14.72
CA PHE A 63 7.65 -1.85 14.89
C PHE A 63 7.83 -1.45 16.36
N LEU A 64 6.93 -1.87 17.25
CA LEU A 64 7.05 -1.65 18.69
C LEU A 64 8.26 -2.40 19.28
N ALA A 65 8.44 -3.67 18.92
CA ALA A 65 9.56 -4.49 19.37
C ALA A 65 10.91 -3.86 18.99
N LYS A 66 11.03 -3.31 17.77
CA LYS A 66 12.23 -2.57 17.33
C LYS A 66 12.56 -1.33 18.17
N ARG A 67 11.57 -0.77 18.89
CA ARG A 67 11.76 0.35 19.82
C ARG A 67 11.99 -0.09 21.27
N GLY A 68 12.17 -1.40 21.50
CA GLY A 68 12.30 -1.98 22.84
C GLY A 68 10.97 -2.08 23.59
N ILE A 69 9.84 -1.92 22.89
CA ILE A 69 8.50 -2.03 23.46
C ILE A 69 7.97 -3.43 23.13
N VAL A 70 8.02 -4.32 24.11
CA VAL A 70 7.61 -5.73 24.01
C VAL A 70 6.44 -6.08 24.93
N ASP A 71 6.14 -5.25 25.93
CA ASP A 71 5.08 -5.47 26.91
C ASP A 71 4.06 -4.31 26.93
N GLU A 72 2.79 -4.62 27.22
CA GLU A 72 1.69 -3.65 27.21
C GLU A 72 1.88 -2.52 28.24
N ASP A 73 2.57 -2.77 29.35
CA ASP A 73 2.80 -1.81 30.44
C ASP A 73 3.84 -0.74 30.10
N GLN A 74 4.64 -0.96 29.05
CA GLN A 74 5.56 0.02 28.51
C GLN A 74 4.85 1.12 27.69
N LEU A 75 3.57 0.92 27.35
CA LEU A 75 2.72 1.90 26.69
C LEU A 75 1.78 2.56 27.70
N SER A 76 1.48 3.85 27.51
CA SER A 76 0.40 4.47 28.28
C SER A 76 -0.93 3.81 27.93
N ARG A 77 -1.84 3.72 28.90
CA ARG A 77 -3.15 3.06 28.69
C ARG A 77 -3.94 3.72 27.56
N ASP A 78 -3.89 5.04 27.45
CA ASP A 78 -4.55 5.79 26.38
C ASP A 78 -3.94 5.46 25.02
N LEU A 79 -2.60 5.43 24.90
CA LEU A 79 -1.94 5.07 23.65
C LEU A 79 -2.24 3.63 23.22
N LEU A 80 -2.22 2.67 24.16
CA LEU A 80 -2.55 1.29 23.87
C LEU A 80 -4.00 1.15 23.39
N ARG A 81 -4.93 1.86 24.03
CA ARG A 81 -6.34 1.90 23.61
C ARG A 81 -6.46 2.48 22.20
N ASP A 82 -5.84 3.64 21.94
CA ASP A 82 -5.93 4.32 20.65
C ASP A 82 -5.34 3.47 19.51
N LEU A 83 -4.24 2.74 19.77
CA LEU A 83 -3.68 1.78 18.80
C LEU A 83 -4.64 0.62 18.52
N LYS A 84 -5.26 0.05 19.56
CA LYS A 84 -6.26 -1.03 19.39
C LYS A 84 -7.51 -0.54 18.65
N ASP A 85 -7.99 0.66 18.97
CA ASP A 85 -9.15 1.25 18.31
C ASP A 85 -8.87 1.58 16.84
N THR A 86 -7.70 2.13 16.54
CA THR A 86 -7.27 2.39 15.17
C THR A 86 -7.15 1.09 14.38
N ASN A 87 -6.52 0.07 14.98
CA ASN A 87 -6.31 -1.21 14.31
C ASN A 87 -7.63 -1.95 13.99
N ASN A 88 -8.62 -1.85 14.86
CA ASN A 88 -9.95 -2.45 14.68
C ASN A 88 -10.97 -1.45 14.10
N GLY A 89 -10.50 -0.33 13.52
CA GLY A 89 -11.33 0.69 12.91
C GLY A 89 -11.82 0.29 11.52
N THR A 90 -12.92 0.91 11.07
CA THR A 90 -13.49 0.70 9.73
C THR A 90 -12.50 1.00 8.60
N GLU A 91 -11.57 1.93 8.81
CA GLU A 91 -10.56 2.28 7.81
C GLU A 91 -9.52 1.17 7.61
N ASN A 92 -9.24 0.38 8.65
CA ASN A 92 -8.22 -0.65 8.61
C ASN A 92 -8.78 -2.03 8.28
N LEU A 93 -10.10 -2.22 8.27
CA LEU A 93 -10.72 -3.52 8.01
C LEU A 93 -11.26 -3.58 6.59
N LYS A 94 -11.15 -4.73 5.92
CA LYS A 94 -11.78 -4.98 4.62
C LYS A 94 -12.24 -6.42 4.54
N ILE A 95 -13.38 -6.64 3.88
CA ILE A 95 -13.79 -7.99 3.49
C ILE A 95 -13.13 -8.28 2.14
N VAL A 96 -12.38 -9.37 2.07
CA VAL A 96 -11.61 -9.80 0.90
C VAL A 96 -11.80 -11.28 0.65
N PRO A 97 -11.52 -11.80 -0.56
CA PRO A 97 -11.47 -13.24 -0.78
C PRO A 97 -10.44 -13.90 0.15
N THR A 98 -10.76 -15.08 0.68
CA THR A 98 -9.88 -15.79 1.61
C THR A 98 -8.50 -16.09 0.99
N SER A 99 -8.43 -16.36 -0.31
CA SER A 99 -7.17 -16.55 -1.03
C SER A 99 -6.25 -15.32 -0.94
N VAL A 100 -6.81 -14.12 -1.12
CA VAL A 100 -6.08 -12.84 -1.01
C VAL A 100 -5.58 -12.63 0.42
N TYR A 101 -6.42 -12.95 1.41
CA TYR A 101 -6.04 -12.88 2.83
C TYR A 101 -4.86 -13.81 3.16
N GLU A 102 -4.93 -15.07 2.73
CA GLU A 102 -3.89 -16.08 2.99
C GLU A 102 -2.56 -15.71 2.31
N ASP A 103 -2.61 -15.29 1.05
CA ASP A 103 -1.44 -14.86 0.28
C ASP A 103 -0.73 -13.67 0.95
N LYS A 104 -1.52 -12.67 1.37
CA LYS A 104 -0.99 -11.50 2.06
C LYS A 104 -0.35 -11.89 3.39
N ARG A 105 -1.02 -12.74 4.18
CA ARG A 105 -0.50 -13.19 5.48
C ARG A 105 0.84 -13.90 5.33
N ALA A 106 0.95 -14.83 4.39
CA ALA A 106 2.20 -15.55 4.12
C ALA A 106 3.35 -14.60 3.76
N ARG A 107 3.08 -13.55 2.97
CA ARG A 107 4.08 -12.56 2.59
C ARG A 107 4.48 -11.64 3.75
N VAL A 108 3.53 -11.25 4.60
CA VAL A 108 3.81 -10.49 5.82
C VAL A 108 4.72 -11.30 6.74
N ASP A 109 4.39 -12.57 6.98
CA ASP A 109 5.17 -13.45 7.84
C ASP A 109 6.60 -13.63 7.29
N ALA A 110 6.75 -13.90 5.99
CA ALA A 110 8.06 -14.00 5.34
C ALA A 110 8.87 -12.69 5.38
N ALA A 111 8.21 -11.54 5.22
CA ALA A 111 8.87 -10.23 5.30
C ALA A 111 9.37 -9.93 6.72
N LEU A 112 8.65 -10.38 7.75
CA LEU A 112 9.05 -10.21 9.14
C LEU A 112 10.24 -11.11 9.51
N GLU A 113 10.34 -12.31 8.94
CA GLU A 113 11.49 -13.21 9.13
C GLU A 113 12.78 -12.69 8.46
N THR A 114 12.65 -12.04 7.30
CA THR A 114 13.79 -11.61 6.48
C THR A 114 14.24 -10.18 6.72
N ALA A 115 13.48 -9.41 7.51
CA ALA A 115 13.77 -8.01 7.74
C ALA A 115 15.03 -7.80 8.59
N PRO A 116 16.07 -7.09 8.09
CA PRO A 116 17.20 -6.73 8.93
C PRO A 116 16.77 -5.72 10.00
N ASP A 117 17.49 -5.70 11.13
CA ASP A 117 17.11 -4.93 12.33
C ASP A 117 16.87 -3.43 12.04
N ASN A 118 17.52 -2.86 11.00
CA ASN A 118 17.51 -1.43 10.68
C ASN A 118 16.70 -1.00 9.43
N SER A 119 15.87 -1.84 8.80
CA SER A 119 15.23 -1.51 7.50
C SER A 119 13.97 -0.63 7.55
N PHE A 120 13.31 -0.46 8.70
CA PHE A 120 11.98 0.18 8.75
C PHE A 120 12.00 1.49 9.53
N GLY A 121 12.38 2.57 8.87
CA GLY A 121 12.36 3.93 9.44
C GLY A 121 10.95 4.47 9.73
N SER A 122 9.90 3.86 9.17
CA SER A 122 8.50 4.14 9.48
C SER A 122 7.58 2.97 9.11
N VAL A 123 6.39 2.90 9.72
CA VAL A 123 5.33 1.93 9.36
C VAL A 123 4.94 2.06 7.88
N LYS A 124 4.96 3.28 7.33
CA LYS A 124 4.75 3.53 5.88
C LYS A 124 5.84 2.90 5.02
N SER A 125 7.10 2.94 5.47
CA SER A 125 8.22 2.29 4.78
C SER A 125 8.06 0.78 4.78
N LEU A 126 7.61 0.20 5.90
CA LEU A 126 7.36 -1.23 6.06
C LEU A 126 6.19 -1.69 5.18
N CYS A 127 5.08 -0.96 5.24
CA CYS A 127 3.91 -1.22 4.39
C CYS A 127 4.23 -1.04 2.90
N SER A 128 5.06 -0.05 2.54
CA SER A 128 5.51 0.14 1.15
C SER A 128 6.43 -0.97 0.66
N TYR A 129 7.27 -1.54 1.55
CA TYR A 129 8.16 -2.64 1.22
C TYR A 129 7.36 -3.90 0.91
N ILE A 130 6.36 -4.21 1.75
CA ILE A 130 5.45 -5.34 1.55
C ILE A 130 4.59 -5.12 0.29
N ASN A 131 4.05 -3.92 0.07
CA ASN A 131 3.31 -3.59 -1.15
C ASN A 131 4.17 -3.67 -2.43
N ARG A 132 5.47 -3.36 -2.34
CA ARG A 132 6.40 -3.45 -3.47
C ARG A 132 6.67 -4.91 -3.86
N GLU A 133 6.91 -5.78 -2.89
CA GLU A 133 7.06 -7.22 -3.16
C GLU A 133 5.74 -7.89 -3.55
N LEU A 134 4.60 -7.35 -3.08
CA LEU A 134 3.28 -7.74 -3.56
C LEU A 134 3.11 -7.47 -5.07
N THR A 135 3.59 -6.33 -5.58
CA THR A 135 3.48 -5.96 -7.00
C THR A 135 4.47 -6.66 -7.94
N MET A 136 5.68 -7.00 -7.49
CA MET A 136 6.70 -7.61 -8.37
C MET A 136 6.41 -9.09 -8.69
N GLU A 137 5.65 -9.81 -7.86
CA GLU A 137 5.25 -11.19 -8.16
C GLU A 137 3.90 -11.31 -8.89
N SER A 138 3.05 -10.28 -8.87
CA SER A 138 1.80 -10.29 -9.63
C SER A 138 2.01 -10.13 -11.15
N GLU A 139 3.09 -9.48 -11.59
CA GLU A 139 3.40 -9.33 -13.03
C GLU A 139 4.00 -10.59 -13.66
N SER A 140 4.55 -11.51 -12.85
CA SER A 140 5.09 -12.78 -13.35
C SER A 140 4.01 -13.85 -13.59
N LEU A 141 2.85 -13.74 -12.94
CA LEU A 141 1.72 -14.67 -13.11
C LEU A 141 0.76 -14.28 -14.24
N VAL A 142 0.71 -13.01 -14.66
CA VAL A 142 -0.17 -12.54 -15.75
C VAL A 142 0.39 -12.83 -17.16
N THR A 143 1.66 -13.23 -17.30
CA THR A 143 2.25 -13.60 -18.60
C THR A 143 2.21 -15.09 -18.94
N SER A 144 1.68 -15.96 -18.06
CA SER A 144 1.74 -17.43 -18.24
C SER A 144 0.44 -18.08 -18.74
N GLN A 145 -0.59 -17.32 -19.15
CA GLN A 145 -1.82 -17.89 -19.74
C GLN A 145 -2.20 -17.25 -21.08
N ASN A 146 -1.24 -17.16 -22.02
CA ASN A 146 -1.61 -17.05 -23.44
C ASN A 146 -0.52 -17.60 -24.38
N PRO A 147 -0.61 -18.87 -24.84
CA PRO A 147 0.39 -19.45 -25.73
C PRO A 147 0.27 -18.98 -27.20
N GLN A 148 -0.55 -17.97 -27.52
CA GLN A 148 -0.80 -17.54 -28.90
C GLN A 148 -0.40 -16.08 -29.14
N ARG A 149 0.90 -15.75 -28.99
CA ARG A 149 1.52 -14.61 -29.71
C ARG A 149 3.04 -14.67 -29.76
N SER A 150 3.57 -15.82 -30.11
CA SER A 150 4.94 -15.91 -30.61
C SER A 150 4.98 -15.43 -32.06
N ARG A 151 5.32 -14.14 -32.28
CA ARG A 151 6.14 -13.74 -33.44
C ARG A 151 6.59 -12.29 -33.37
N LEU A 152 7.88 -12.15 -33.67
CA LEU A 152 8.64 -10.94 -33.95
C LEU A 152 8.93 -10.03 -32.74
N ARG A 153 10.14 -10.18 -32.20
CA ARG A 153 11.17 -9.14 -32.34
C ARG A 153 12.54 -9.74 -32.04
N LEU A 154 13.14 -10.28 -33.10
CA LEU A 154 14.55 -10.63 -33.12
C LEU A 154 15.36 -9.40 -33.55
N ARG A 155 16.39 -9.07 -32.75
CA ARG A 155 17.62 -8.35 -33.14
C ARG A 155 17.48 -6.87 -33.49
N LYS A 156 18.47 -6.00 -33.26
CA LYS A 156 19.69 -5.93 -32.42
C LYS A 156 20.24 -4.53 -32.75
N SER A 157 20.68 -3.80 -31.73
CA SER A 157 21.95 -3.07 -31.69
C SER A 157 22.22 -1.87 -32.62
N ARG A 158 22.77 -0.84 -31.93
CA ARG A 158 23.90 0.04 -32.30
C ARG A 158 23.62 1.32 -33.09
N THR A 159 23.70 2.42 -32.33
CA THR A 159 24.57 3.61 -32.52
C THR A 159 25.18 3.84 -33.91
N VAL A 160 25.09 5.08 -34.40
CA VAL A 160 26.22 5.92 -34.89
C VAL A 160 25.73 7.35 -35.19
N THR A 161 26.55 8.32 -34.80
CA THR A 161 26.47 9.75 -35.04
C THR A 161 26.89 10.14 -36.48
N ARG A 162 26.20 11.08 -37.16
CA ARG A 162 26.85 12.12 -37.99
C ARG A 162 25.90 13.19 -38.56
N LYS A 163 26.44 14.42 -38.56
CA LYS A 163 26.00 15.73 -39.09
C LYS A 163 25.42 15.77 -40.53
N LYS A 164 24.54 16.76 -40.77
CA LYS A 164 24.53 17.73 -41.91
C LYS A 164 23.51 18.84 -41.54
N LYS A 165 23.91 20.05 -41.10
CA LYS A 165 24.31 21.27 -41.84
C LYS A 165 23.33 21.67 -42.97
N THR A 166 22.82 22.91 -42.92
CA THR A 166 22.37 23.88 -43.98
C THR A 166 21.11 24.63 -43.49
N THR A 167 20.84 25.94 -43.60
CA THR A 167 21.56 27.21 -43.80
C THR A 167 20.55 28.35 -43.49
N ARG A 168 21.03 29.44 -42.88
CA ARG A 168 20.53 30.84 -42.82
C ARG A 168 19.03 31.15 -43.08
N THR A 169 18.45 32.02 -42.23
CA THR A 169 18.17 33.44 -42.60
C THR A 169 18.10 34.29 -41.33
N ARG A 170 18.65 35.51 -41.43
CA ARG A 170 18.86 36.51 -40.39
C ARG A 170 18.02 37.73 -40.77
N VAL A 171 17.11 38.18 -39.90
CA VAL A 171 16.48 39.52 -39.87
C VAL A 171 16.20 39.80 -38.40
N VAL A 172 17.04 40.50 -37.63
CA VAL A 172 17.29 41.96 -37.53
C VAL A 172 16.06 42.77 -37.07
N MET A 173 16.26 43.45 -35.92
CA MET A 173 15.67 44.71 -35.41
C MET A 173 15.06 44.54 -34.00
N GLN A 174 15.76 44.96 -32.93
CA GLN A 174 15.80 46.34 -32.39
C GLN A 174 14.41 46.89 -32.06
N GLU A 175 14.05 47.03 -30.78
CA GLU A 175 14.41 48.13 -29.86
C GLU A 175 13.23 49.12 -29.73
N LYS A 176 12.68 49.26 -28.52
CA LYS A 176 12.12 50.50 -27.92
C LYS A 176 11.51 50.11 -26.56
N LYS A 177 12.17 50.35 -25.42
CA LYS A 177 12.28 51.62 -24.67
C LYS A 177 10.96 52.41 -24.64
N ARG A 178 10.35 52.49 -23.46
CA ARG A 178 10.11 53.71 -22.63
C ARG A 178 9.30 53.30 -21.39
N LYS A 179 9.82 53.43 -20.16
CA LYS A 179 9.88 54.63 -19.29
C LYS A 179 8.48 55.17 -18.94
N VAL A 180 8.05 55.04 -17.67
CA VAL A 180 8.02 56.12 -16.62
C VAL A 180 6.64 56.81 -16.66
N ILE A 181 5.82 56.95 -15.60
CA ILE A 181 5.95 57.66 -14.31
C ILE A 181 4.78 57.28 -13.38
N HIS A 182 5.05 57.34 -12.06
CA HIS A 182 4.23 57.71 -10.88
C HIS A 182 2.72 58.05 -11.01
N ARG A 183 1.88 58.04 -9.96
CA ARG A 183 2.10 58.50 -8.57
C ARG A 183 0.82 58.28 -7.74
N GLY A 184 1.03 58.03 -6.45
CA GLY A 184 0.17 58.50 -5.36
C GLY A 184 -1.08 57.64 -5.09
N ARG A 185 -1.60 57.61 -3.87
CA ARG A 185 -1.24 58.24 -2.59
C ARG A 185 -2.10 57.48 -1.56
N ALA A 186 -1.53 57.17 -0.41
CA ALA A 186 -2.08 57.49 0.92
C ALA A 186 -3.46 56.87 1.21
#